data_AF-A0A8S3GSI0-F1
#
_entry.id   AF-A0A8S3GSI0-F1
#
_cell.length_a   1.000
_cell.length_b   1.000
_cell.length_c   1.000
_cell.angle_alpha   90.00
_cell.angle_beta   90.00
_cell.angle_gamma   90.00
#
_symmetry.space_group_name_H-M   'P 1'
#
loop_
_entity.id
_entity.type
_entity.pdbx_description
1 polymer ?
#
loop_
_entity_poly.entity_id
_entity_poly.type
_entity_poly.pdbx_seq_one_letter_code
_entity_poly.pdbx_strand_id
1 'polypeptide(L)'
;MSIETTNDTSIKLLKVLHEKYVYVILHQARVILKTLPNVNRIDLSHLHHICIIGDLHGQLADLLHIFNANGLPATHNPYLFNGDFVDRGSNSVEVILLLLGV
;
A
#
# COMPACT_ATOMS: atom_id res chain seq x y z
N MET A 1 -7.98 12.78 40.52
CA MET A 1 -6.55 12.44 40.39
C MET A 1 -6.41 11.59 39.16
N SER A 2 -5.64 12.07 38.20
CA SER A 2 -5.67 11.73 36.77
C SER A 2 -5.40 10.26 36.49
N ILE A 3 -6.23 9.61 35.67
CA ILE A 3 -5.92 8.32 35.07
C ILE A 3 -5.30 8.63 33.71
N GLU A 4 -4.03 8.28 33.58
CA GLU A 4 -3.20 8.50 32.40
C GLU A 4 -3.80 7.87 31.14
N THR A 5 -3.71 8.63 30.06
CA THR A 5 -4.11 8.31 28.69
C THR A 5 -3.18 7.25 28.08
N THR A 6 -3.60 5.98 28.08
CA THR A 6 -2.91 4.89 27.36
C THR A 6 -3.27 4.89 25.87
N ASN A 7 -2.69 5.84 25.13
CA ASN A 7 -2.89 5.99 23.69
C ASN A 7 -1.95 5.12 22.83
N ASP A 8 -1.43 3.99 23.34
CA ASP A 8 -0.31 3.26 22.71
C ASP A 8 -0.51 1.73 22.62
N THR A 9 -1.69 1.29 22.15
CA THR A 9 -2.02 -0.15 22.08
C THR A 9 -2.39 -0.67 20.68
N SER A 10 -2.49 0.19 19.66
CA SER A 10 -3.02 -0.23 18.34
C SER A 10 -1.98 -0.66 17.30
N ILE A 11 -0.67 -0.56 17.58
CA ILE A 11 0.41 -0.93 16.61
C ILE A 11 1.05 -2.30 16.93
N LYS A 12 0.64 -2.97 18.01
CA LYS A 12 1.30 -4.17 18.56
C LYS A 12 0.95 -5.53 17.90
N LEU A 13 0.36 -5.57 16.70
CA LEU A 13 0.02 -6.84 16.05
C LEU A 13 0.44 -6.97 14.58
N LEU A 14 1.54 -6.34 14.17
CA LEU A 14 2.20 -6.71 12.91
C LEU A 14 2.96 -8.02 13.13
N LYS A 15 2.31 -9.14 12.80
CA LYS A 15 2.99 -10.44 12.69
C LYS A 15 3.88 -10.42 11.46
N VAL A 16 5.11 -10.88 11.62
CA VAL A 16 6.05 -11.03 10.50
C VAL A 16 5.48 -12.04 9.49
N LEU A 17 5.40 -11.62 8.23
CA LEU A 17 4.99 -12.49 7.14
C LEU A 17 6.11 -13.53 6.87
N HIS A 18 5.74 -14.80 6.79
CA HIS A 18 6.69 -15.88 6.50
C HIS A 18 7.39 -15.64 5.15
N GLU A 19 8.70 -15.90 5.08
CA GLU A 19 9.57 -15.54 3.97
C GLU A 19 9.13 -16.16 2.62
N LYS A 20 8.57 -17.37 2.67
CA LYS A 20 7.90 -18.02 1.52
C LYS A 20 6.84 -17.13 0.86
N TYR A 21 5.98 -16.45 1.63
CA TYR A 21 4.94 -15.59 1.06
C TYR A 21 5.53 -14.29 0.53
N VAL A 22 6.52 -13.73 1.23
CA VAL A 22 7.29 -12.57 0.76
C VAL A 22 7.91 -12.87 -0.61
N TYR A 23 8.54 -14.02 -0.76
CA TYR A 23 9.12 -14.47 -2.03
C TYR A 23 8.08 -14.55 -3.15
N VAL A 24 6.91 -15.14 -2.89
CA VAL A 24 5.84 -15.28 -3.88
C VAL A 24 5.34 -13.92 -4.36
N ILE A 25 5.06 -12.99 -3.44
CA ILE A 25 4.59 -11.64 -3.77
C ILE A 25 5.62 -10.92 -4.65
N LEU A 26 6.89 -10.90 -4.23
CA LEU A 26 7.95 -10.22 -4.97
C LEU A 26 8.20 -10.86 -6.35
N HIS A 27 8.14 -12.19 -6.44
CA HIS A 27 8.33 -12.90 -7.70
C HIS A 27 7.21 -12.58 -8.70
N GLN A 28 5.95 -12.66 -8.27
CA GLN A 28 4.79 -12.38 -9.12
C GLN A 28 4.76 -10.92 -9.56
N ALA A 29 4.97 -9.99 -8.62
CA ALA A 29 5.06 -8.56 -8.93
C ALA A 29 6.16 -8.27 -9.95
N ARG A 30 7.37 -8.84 -9.78
CA ARG A 30 8.47 -8.68 -10.74
C ARG A 30 8.10 -9.16 -12.14
N VAL A 31 7.42 -10.31 -12.25
CA VAL A 31 7.00 -10.85 -13.55
C VAL A 31 6.02 -9.90 -14.23
N ILE A 32 4.99 -9.45 -13.52
CA ILE A 32 3.97 -8.54 -14.05
C ILE A 32 4.58 -7.18 -14.43
N LEU A 33 5.31 -6.54 -13.51
CA LEU A 33 5.87 -5.21 -13.74
C LEU A 33 6.87 -5.18 -14.90
N LYS A 34 7.60 -6.28 -15.14
CA LYS A 34 8.53 -6.39 -16.28
C LYS A 34 7.85 -6.46 -17.64
N THR A 35 6.60 -6.91 -17.71
CA THR A 35 5.88 -6.98 -19.00
C THR A 35 5.18 -5.67 -19.34
N LEU A 36 5.04 -4.75 -18.39
CA LEU A 36 4.42 -3.46 -18.60
C LEU A 36 5.33 -2.50 -19.37
N PRO A 37 4.77 -1.63 -20.23
CA PRO A 37 5.52 -0.56 -20.86
C PRO A 37 5.97 0.48 -19.82
N ASN A 38 7.04 1.21 -20.13
CA ASN A 38 7.50 2.34 -19.30
C ASN A 38 6.46 3.45 -19.17
N VAL A 39 5.57 3.59 -20.17
CA VAL A 39 4.45 4.54 -20.15
C VAL A 39 3.16 3.74 -20.21
N ASN A 40 2.46 3.66 -19.08
CA ASN A 40 1.16 3.03 -18.99
C ASN A 40 0.07 4.06 -19.32
N ARG A 41 -0.87 3.66 -20.18
CA ARG A 41 -2.04 4.48 -20.53
C ARG A 41 -3.27 3.90 -19.84
N ILE A 42 -3.95 4.72 -19.05
CA ILE A 42 -5.14 4.32 -18.31
C ILE A 42 -6.35 4.90 -19.06
N ASP A 43 -7.28 4.03 -19.45
CA ASP A 43 -8.57 4.44 -20.02
C ASP A 43 -9.55 4.74 -18.88
N LEU A 44 -10.09 5.96 -18.88
CA LEU A 44 -11.02 6.44 -17.87
C LEU A 44 -12.49 6.41 -18.35
N SER A 45 -12.76 5.96 -19.58
CA SER A 45 -14.09 6.06 -20.21
C SER A 45 -15.20 5.35 -19.43
N HIS A 46 -14.85 4.32 -18.66
CA HIS A 46 -15.77 3.53 -17.84
C HIS A 46 -15.56 3.74 -16.33
N LEU A 47 -14.69 4.68 -15.95
CA LEU A 47 -14.35 4.95 -14.56
C LEU A 47 -15.02 6.25 -14.12
N HIS A 48 -15.69 6.19 -12.97
CA HIS A 48 -16.27 7.39 -12.35
C HIS A 48 -15.21 8.22 -11.61
N HIS A 49 -14.15 7.57 -11.11
CA HIS A 49 -13.04 8.21 -10.41
C HIS A 49 -11.78 7.34 -10.45
N ILE A 50 -10.65 7.93 -10.09
CA ILE A 50 -9.38 7.27 -9.79
C ILE A 50 -8.74 7.93 -8.57
N CYS A 51 -8.21 7.15 -7.64
CA CYS A 51 -7.49 7.69 -6.49
C CYS A 51 -6.00 7.78 -6.82
N ILE A 52 -5.43 8.98 -6.81
CA ILE A 52 -4.00 9.21 -7.03
C ILE A 52 -3.35 9.48 -5.67
N ILE A 53 -2.33 8.70 -5.34
CA ILE A 53 -1.58 8.77 -4.09
C ILE A 53 -0.13 9.13 -4.41
N GLY A 54 0.41 10.13 -3.71
CA GLY A 54 1.81 10.52 -3.80
C GLY A 54 2.70 9.66 -2.89
N ASP A 55 3.76 10.29 -2.39
CA ASP A 55 4.78 9.65 -1.56
C ASP A 55 4.16 9.05 -0.28
N LEU A 56 4.58 7.84 0.05
CA LEU A 56 4.18 7.16 1.28
C LEU A 56 5.33 7.03 2.27
N HIS A 57 6.57 6.92 1.77
CA HIS A 57 7.78 6.79 2.58
C HIS A 57 7.67 5.81 3.75
N GLY A 58 7.09 4.62 3.57
CA GLY A 58 6.96 3.64 4.64
C GLY A 58 6.00 4.02 5.77
N GLN A 59 5.07 4.96 5.54
CA GLN A 59 4.03 5.35 6.49
C GLN A 59 2.79 4.44 6.34
N LEU A 60 2.85 3.24 6.94
CA LEU A 60 1.77 2.26 6.83
C LEU A 60 0.42 2.77 7.36
N ALA A 61 0.43 3.54 8.46
CA ALA A 61 -0.80 4.08 9.04
C ALA A 61 -1.56 4.98 8.06
N ASP A 62 -0.84 5.79 7.29
CA ASP A 62 -1.43 6.68 6.29
C ASP A 62 -2.01 5.88 5.12
N LEU A 63 -1.30 4.85 4.64
CA LEU A 63 -1.81 3.95 3.61
C LEU A 63 -3.11 3.25 4.05
N LEU A 64 -3.15 2.73 5.28
CA LEU A 64 -4.35 2.10 5.84
C LEU A 64 -5.48 3.10 6.03
N HIS A 65 -5.17 4.33 6.43
CA HIS A 65 -6.16 5.40 6.54
C HIS A 65 -6.78 5.73 5.19
N ILE A 66 -5.96 5.83 4.13
CA ILE A 66 -6.44 6.07 2.76
C ILE A 66 -7.37 4.94 2.30
N PHE A 67 -6.99 3.68 2.52
CA PHE A 67 -7.86 2.54 2.18
C PHE A 67 -9.15 2.51 2.98
N ASN A 68 -9.12 2.92 4.25
CA ASN A 68 -10.33 3.02 5.05
C ASN A 68 -11.25 4.16 4.57
N ALA A 69 -10.69 5.28 4.11
CA ALA A 69 -11.45 6.44 3.64
C ALA A 69 -12.01 6.27 2.21
N ASN A 70 -11.20 5.73 1.29
CA ASN A 70 -11.54 5.62 -0.14
C ASN A 70 -11.95 4.19 -0.55
N GLY A 71 -11.97 3.24 0.38
CA GLY A 71 -12.23 1.82 0.11
C GLY A 71 -11.02 1.10 -0.48
N LEU A 72 -11.03 -0.24 -0.46
CA LEU A 72 -9.93 -1.05 -0.96
C LEU A 72 -9.79 -0.95 -2.50
N PRO A 73 -8.59 -1.18 -3.05
CA PRO A 73 -8.39 -1.28 -4.49
C PRO A 73 -9.30 -2.36 -5.10
N ALA A 74 -10.00 -1.99 -6.18
CA ALA A 74 -10.87 -2.88 -6.93
C ALA A 74 -11.01 -2.39 -8.38
N THR A 75 -11.60 -3.21 -9.26
CA THR A 75 -11.84 -2.83 -10.66
C THR A 75 -12.69 -1.56 -10.81
N HIS A 76 -13.62 -1.31 -9.88
CA HIS A 76 -14.46 -0.11 -9.82
C HIS A 76 -13.89 1.00 -8.93
N ASN A 77 -12.73 0.76 -8.29
CA ASN A 77 -12.04 1.70 -7.41
C ASN A 77 -10.52 1.66 -7.65
N PRO A 78 -10.05 2.16 -8.80
CA PRO A 78 -8.65 2.07 -9.18
C PRO A 78 -7.79 3.09 -8.42
N TYR A 79 -6.55 2.68 -8.14
CA TYR A 79 -5.53 3.49 -7.50
C TYR A 79 -4.31 3.66 -8.40
N LEU A 80 -3.72 4.86 -8.37
CA LEU A 80 -2.43 5.18 -8.97
C LEU A 80 -1.49 5.68 -7.87
N PHE A 81 -0.42 4.94 -7.62
CA PHE A 81 0.62 5.31 -6.65
C PHE A 81 1.83 5.89 -7.36
N ASN A 82 2.21 7.13 -7.06
CA ASN A 82 3.21 7.90 -7.79
C ASN A 82 4.63 7.83 -7.18
N GLY A 83 5.09 6.63 -6.86
CA GLY A 83 6.46 6.41 -6.37
C GLY A 83 6.67 6.70 -4.88
N ASP A 84 7.94 6.71 -4.47
CA ASP A 84 8.40 7.01 -3.10
C ASP A 84 7.64 6.24 -2.00
N PHE A 85 7.57 4.92 -2.17
CA PHE A 85 6.86 4.02 -1.25
C PHE A 85 7.63 3.73 0.04
N VAL A 86 8.96 3.82 0.01
CA VAL A 86 9.87 3.32 1.06
C VAL A 86 10.85 4.41 1.54
N ASP A 87 11.79 4.03 2.40
CA ASP A 87 12.91 4.79 2.98
C ASP A 87 12.61 5.52 4.30
N ARG A 88 11.95 6.69 4.29
CA ARG A 88 11.99 7.61 5.44
C ARG A 88 11.24 7.12 6.69
N GLY A 89 10.25 6.25 6.51
CA GLY A 89 9.38 5.73 7.57
C GLY A 89 9.67 4.28 7.95
N SER A 90 9.22 3.94 9.15
CA SER A 90 9.58 2.70 9.84
C SER A 90 8.90 1.43 9.29
N ASN A 91 7.88 1.55 8.44
CA ASN A 91 7.09 0.41 7.93
C ASN A 91 7.22 0.25 6.40
N SER A 92 8.42 0.54 5.86
CA SER A 92 8.70 0.45 4.43
C SER A 92 8.42 -0.93 3.84
N VAL A 93 8.75 -2.01 4.57
CA VAL A 93 8.55 -3.39 4.10
C VAL A 93 7.06 -3.73 4.03
N GLU A 94 6.30 -3.34 5.05
CA GLU A 94 4.86 -3.57 5.11
C GLU A 94 4.14 -2.79 4.02
N VAL A 95 4.52 -1.53 3.79
CA VAL A 95 3.97 -0.71 2.70
C VAL A 95 4.20 -1.37 1.35
N ILE A 96 5.45 -1.71 1.01
CA ILE A 96 5.72 -2.27 -0.33
C ILE A 96 5.09 -3.66 -0.51
N LEU A 97 5.07 -4.51 0.52
CA LEU A 97 4.42 -5.82 0.42
C LEU A 97 2.90 -5.71 0.31
N LEU A 98 2.29 -4.74 0.97
CA LEU A 98 0.85 -4.49 0.82
C LEU A 98 0.55 -4.00 -0.60
N LEU A 99 1.29 -3.01 -1.11
CA LEU A 99 1.08 -2.47 -2.47
C LEU A 99 1.27 -3.51 -3.59
N LEU A 100 2.22 -4.44 -3.42
CA LEU A 100 2.48 -5.50 -4.40
C LEU A 100 1.56 -6.72 -4.26
N GLY A 101 0.91 -6.87 -3.11
CA GLY A 101 0.07 -8.03 -2.78
C GLY A 101 -1.42 -7.82 -2.97
N VAL A 102 -1.88 -6.56 -3.10
CA VAL A 102 -3.29 -6.18 -3.32
C VAL A 102 -3.69 -6.19 -4.79
#